data_AF-A0A947PBE1-F1
#
_entry.id   AF-A0A947PBE1-F1
#
_cell.length_a   1.000
_cell.length_b   1.000
_cell.length_c   1.000
_cell.angle_alpha   90.00
_cell.angle_beta   90.00
_cell.angle_gamma   90.00
#
_symmetry.space_group_name_H-M   'P 1'
#
loop_
_entity.id
_entity.type
_entity.pdbx_description
1 polymer ?
#
loop_
_entity_poly.entity_id
_entity_poly.type
_entity_poly.pdbx_seq_one_letter_code
_entity_poly.pdbx_strand_id
1 'polypeptide(L)'
;MYELSYKDEIEALKDEPDFEALGDERYLRHEDDEARLEWAFYRPSGSHPKQVSDKNAIVAIMAFNHSRLGALERYKLLNPDVVKDDFLRNKIRNRSRMLFRAMIDDDFVELLGVLNLYPVFFDLAYDQMIHGRIWNEVYANPVSASDFLTLAGERADEKLIIGLKRRLQPLEDLSVDACKSYMDLLESQVQKLHTVVKMHYADEFEKWIAATALHPLQKILWQKRINSLRERSHD
;
A
#
# COMPACT_ATOMS: atom_id res chain seq x y z
N MET A 1 46.84 3.91 18.13
CA MET A 1 45.62 4.73 17.98
C MET A 1 44.54 3.73 17.68
N TYR A 2 43.66 3.42 18.64
CA TYR A 2 42.54 2.52 18.35
C TYR A 2 41.58 3.33 17.47
N GLU A 3 41.40 2.95 16.22
CA GLU A 3 40.28 3.44 15.42
C GLU A 3 39.02 2.98 16.15
N LEU A 4 38.33 3.92 16.79
CA LEU A 4 36.99 3.67 17.31
C LEU A 4 36.12 3.37 16.10
N SER A 5 35.30 2.31 16.19
CA SER A 5 34.32 2.07 15.12
C SER A 5 33.32 3.21 15.10
N TYR A 6 32.74 3.55 13.94
CA TYR A 6 31.70 4.61 13.86
C TYR A 6 30.55 4.37 14.84
N LYS A 7 30.25 3.10 15.14
CA LYS A 7 29.32 2.72 16.19
C LYS A 7 29.74 3.26 17.56
N ASP A 8 30.99 3.08 17.98
CA ASP A 8 31.47 3.55 19.28
C ASP A 8 31.40 5.08 19.37
N GLU A 9 31.69 5.78 18.27
CA GLU A 9 31.52 7.23 18.19
C GLU A 9 30.06 7.66 18.33
N ILE A 10 29.14 6.98 17.62
CA ILE A 10 27.71 7.26 17.68
C ILE A 10 27.16 6.96 19.08
N GLU A 11 27.56 5.86 19.71
CA GLU A 11 27.15 5.50 21.08
C GLU A 11 27.60 6.56 22.09
N ALA A 12 28.82 7.10 21.95
CA ALA A 12 29.31 8.17 22.82
C ALA A 12 28.50 9.48 22.68
N LEU A 13 27.84 9.70 21.54
CA LEU A 13 27.00 10.88 21.30
C LEU A 13 25.56 10.74 21.82
N LYS A 14 25.10 9.54 22.20
CA LYS A 14 23.68 9.31 22.53
C LYS A 14 23.17 10.08 23.74
N ASP A 15 24.05 10.40 24.68
CA ASP A 15 23.72 11.14 25.89
C ASP A 15 23.68 12.67 25.66
N GLU A 16 24.04 13.13 24.46
CA GLU A 16 24.01 14.55 24.11
C GLU A 16 22.56 15.03 23.85
N PRO A 17 22.16 16.21 24.37
CA PRO A 17 20.81 16.75 24.16
C PRO A 17 20.41 16.91 22.69
N ASP A 18 21.38 17.22 21.83
CA ASP A 18 21.20 17.44 20.38
C ASP A 18 21.73 16.25 19.54
N PHE A 19 21.72 15.03 20.08
CA PHE A 19 22.28 13.82 19.47
C PHE A 19 21.94 13.67 17.98
N GLU A 20 20.66 13.82 17.60
CA GLU A 20 20.23 13.66 16.20
C GLU A 20 20.81 14.75 15.29
N ALA A 21 20.84 16.01 15.74
CA ALA A 21 21.37 17.12 14.94
C ALA A 21 22.90 16.98 14.77
N LEU A 22 23.61 16.60 15.83
CA LEU A 22 25.05 16.35 15.80
C LEU A 22 25.39 15.16 14.88
N GLY A 23 24.61 14.07 14.96
CA GLY A 23 24.80 12.93 14.08
C GLY A 23 24.46 13.26 12.62
N ASP A 24 23.42 14.05 12.36
CA ASP A 24 23.09 14.51 11.00
C ASP A 24 24.18 15.42 10.43
N GLU A 25 24.78 16.30 11.22
CA GLU A 25 25.91 17.13 10.79
C GLU A 25 27.13 16.29 10.43
N ARG A 26 27.47 15.30 11.28
CA ARG A 26 28.68 14.48 11.14
C ARG A 26 28.57 13.40 10.08
N TYR A 27 27.45 12.67 10.06
CA TYR A 27 27.37 11.39 9.37
C TYR A 27 26.45 11.39 8.16
N LEU A 28 25.50 12.34 8.03
CA LEU A 28 24.49 12.28 6.96
C LEU A 28 25.09 12.39 5.54
N ARG A 29 26.19 13.13 5.38
CA ARG A 29 26.88 13.35 4.09
C ARG A 29 28.34 12.92 4.15
N HIS A 30 28.69 12.08 5.11
CA HIS A 30 30.06 11.61 5.30
C HIS A 30 30.57 10.91 4.04
N GLU A 31 31.86 11.04 3.72
CA GLU A 31 32.42 10.43 2.50
C GLU A 31 32.44 8.91 2.58
N ASP A 32 32.76 8.36 3.75
CA ASP A 32 32.69 6.93 4.05
C ASP A 32 31.23 6.44 4.11
N ASP A 33 30.94 5.39 3.35
CA ASP A 33 29.63 4.74 3.28
C ASP A 33 29.28 4.02 4.60
N GLU A 34 30.27 3.50 5.33
CA GLU A 34 30.06 2.82 6.62
C GLU A 34 29.52 3.80 7.67
N ALA A 35 30.09 5.01 7.73
CA ALA A 35 29.59 6.07 8.61
C ALA A 35 28.12 6.43 8.32
N ARG A 36 27.76 6.56 7.04
CA ARG A 36 26.38 6.87 6.63
C ARG A 36 25.42 5.71 6.92
N LEU A 37 25.88 4.47 6.76
CA LEU A 37 25.14 3.25 7.04
C LEU A 37 24.83 3.13 8.54
N GLU A 38 25.84 3.28 9.39
CA GLU A 38 25.67 3.22 10.84
C GLU A 38 24.72 4.32 11.31
N TRP A 39 24.88 5.54 10.80
CA TRP A 39 23.96 6.62 11.13
C TRP A 39 22.53 6.35 10.67
N ALA A 40 22.32 5.75 9.50
CA ALA A 40 20.98 5.38 9.03
C ALA A 40 20.27 4.41 9.98
N PHE A 41 21.01 3.54 10.66
CA PHE A 41 20.50 2.61 11.65
C PHE A 41 20.22 3.27 13.02
N TYR A 42 21.15 4.10 13.50
CA TYR A 42 21.10 4.68 14.84
C TYR A 42 20.29 5.97 14.97
N ARG A 43 19.92 6.62 13.86
CA ARG A 43 19.19 7.89 13.85
C ARG A 43 17.83 7.78 14.59
N PRO A 44 17.57 8.54 15.68
CA PRO A 44 16.41 8.36 16.55
C PRO A 44 15.05 8.47 15.85
N SER A 45 14.89 9.45 14.97
CA SER A 45 13.63 9.66 14.23
C SER A 45 13.47 8.75 13.02
N GLY A 46 14.31 7.71 12.91
CA GLY A 46 14.46 6.89 11.72
C GLY A 46 15.33 7.55 10.66
N SER A 47 15.71 6.78 9.65
CA SER A 47 16.66 7.20 8.63
C SER A 47 16.15 8.40 7.82
N HIS A 48 17.06 9.33 7.55
CA HIS A 48 16.77 10.58 6.87
C HIS A 48 16.47 10.33 5.37
N PRO A 49 15.58 11.11 4.71
CA PRO A 49 15.27 10.96 3.28
C PRO A 49 16.50 10.84 2.37
N LYS A 50 17.52 11.66 2.61
CA LYS A 50 18.81 11.62 1.88
C LYS A 50 19.53 10.27 1.94
N GLN A 51 19.36 9.52 3.03
CA GLN A 51 19.96 8.19 3.18
C GLN A 51 19.13 7.14 2.44
N VAL A 52 17.81 7.29 2.33
CA VAL A 52 16.97 6.40 1.50
C VAL A 52 17.34 6.55 0.02
N SER A 53 17.71 7.76 -0.38
CA SER A 53 18.24 8.08 -1.72
C SER A 53 19.76 8.03 -1.81
N ASP A 54 20.45 7.34 -0.90
CA ASP A 54 21.92 7.31 -0.91
C ASP A 54 22.44 6.66 -2.19
N LYS A 55 23.57 7.17 -2.69
CA LYS A 55 24.27 6.64 -3.88
C LYS A 55 24.73 5.19 -3.68
N ASN A 56 25.08 4.81 -2.45
CA ASN A 56 25.42 3.44 -2.10
C ASN A 56 24.14 2.66 -1.78
N ALA A 57 23.91 1.57 -2.52
CA ALA A 57 22.70 0.77 -2.38
C ALA A 57 22.53 0.15 -0.99
N ILE A 58 23.60 -0.20 -0.29
CA ILE A 58 23.53 -0.81 1.06
C ILE A 58 23.10 0.23 2.10
N VAL A 59 23.61 1.47 2.01
CA VAL A 59 23.15 2.59 2.84
C VAL A 59 21.66 2.85 2.57
N ALA A 60 21.25 2.90 1.29
CA ALA A 60 19.86 3.07 0.90
C ALA A 60 18.93 1.96 1.42
N ILE A 61 19.37 0.70 1.37
CA ILE A 61 18.65 -0.45 1.94
C ILE A 61 18.49 -0.32 3.45
N MET A 62 19.57 0.02 4.17
CA MET A 62 19.53 0.22 5.61
C MET A 62 18.52 1.32 5.96
N ALA A 63 18.60 2.43 5.23
CA ALA A 63 17.75 3.58 5.43
C ALA A 63 16.28 3.28 5.12
N PHE A 64 15.99 2.58 4.01
CA PHE A 64 14.63 2.16 3.66
C PHE A 64 13.98 1.33 4.78
N ASN A 65 14.76 0.40 5.36
CA ASN A 65 14.30 -0.52 6.40
C ASN A 65 14.03 0.16 7.75
N HIS A 66 14.74 1.26 8.08
CA HIS A 66 14.66 1.96 9.37
C HIS A 66 14.01 3.35 9.28
N SER A 67 13.66 3.79 8.08
CA SER A 67 12.93 5.05 7.88
C SER A 67 11.57 5.03 8.59
N ARG A 68 11.07 6.22 8.92
CA ARG A 68 9.68 6.48 9.36
C ARG A 68 8.83 7.17 8.30
N LEU A 69 9.36 7.40 7.09
CA LEU A 69 8.62 8.01 5.97
C LEU A 69 7.44 7.11 5.54
N GLY A 70 6.46 7.71 4.86
CA GLY A 70 5.37 6.99 4.20
C GLY A 70 5.89 5.98 3.17
N ALA A 71 5.12 4.95 2.86
CA ALA A 71 5.59 3.87 1.99
C ALA A 71 5.95 4.40 0.59
N LEU A 72 5.06 5.19 -0.03
CA LEU A 72 5.28 5.75 -1.36
C LEU A 72 6.49 6.67 -1.40
N GLU A 73 6.69 7.47 -0.37
CA GLU A 73 7.85 8.36 -0.28
C GLU A 73 9.16 7.56 -0.23
N ARG A 74 9.22 6.49 0.58
CA ARG A 74 10.40 5.61 0.61
C ARG A 74 10.72 5.04 -0.77
N TYR A 75 9.71 4.56 -1.49
CA TYR A 75 9.91 4.01 -2.83
C TYR A 75 10.35 5.11 -3.82
N LYS A 76 9.72 6.30 -3.82
CA LYS A 76 10.13 7.42 -4.67
C LYS A 76 11.61 7.80 -4.50
N LEU A 77 12.13 7.70 -3.29
CA LEU A 77 13.51 8.02 -2.96
C LEU A 77 14.48 6.84 -3.15
N LEU A 78 13.97 5.61 -3.24
CA LEU A 78 14.79 4.40 -3.22
C LEU A 78 15.82 4.41 -4.35
N ASN A 79 17.06 4.07 -4.00
CA ASN A 79 18.16 3.93 -4.95
C ASN A 79 17.73 3.00 -6.13
N PRO A 80 17.87 3.44 -7.39
CA PRO A 80 17.43 2.67 -8.56
C PRO A 80 18.09 1.30 -8.71
N ASP A 81 19.32 1.12 -8.22
CA ASP A 81 20.03 -0.16 -8.29
C ASP A 81 19.35 -1.20 -7.40
N VAL A 82 18.82 -0.76 -6.24
CA VAL A 82 18.02 -1.63 -5.37
C VAL A 82 16.78 -2.11 -6.10
N VAL A 83 16.14 -1.27 -6.92
CA VAL A 83 14.93 -1.66 -7.68
C VAL A 83 15.27 -2.63 -8.81
N LYS A 84 16.39 -2.42 -9.52
CA LYS A 84 16.75 -3.21 -10.70
C LYS A 84 17.32 -4.59 -10.36
N ASP A 85 18.03 -4.70 -9.23
CA ASP A 85 18.73 -5.92 -8.84
C ASP A 85 17.90 -6.78 -7.86
N ASP A 86 17.64 -8.03 -8.24
CA ASP A 86 16.84 -8.99 -7.47
C ASP A 86 17.44 -9.30 -6.09
N PHE A 87 18.77 -9.41 -6.00
CA PHE A 87 19.48 -9.69 -4.77
C PHE A 87 19.38 -8.50 -3.80
N LEU A 88 19.50 -7.27 -4.30
CA LEU A 88 19.31 -6.05 -3.52
C LEU A 88 17.84 -5.86 -3.10
N ARG A 89 16.87 -6.08 -4.01
CA ARG A 89 15.43 -6.06 -3.66
C ARG A 89 15.11 -7.03 -2.53
N ASN A 90 15.72 -8.22 -2.53
CA ASN A 90 15.49 -9.20 -1.48
C ASN A 90 15.90 -8.68 -0.07
N LYS A 91 16.84 -7.74 0.03
CA LYS A 91 17.26 -7.15 1.31
C LYS A 91 16.22 -6.19 1.92
N ILE A 92 15.29 -5.66 1.12
CA ILE A 92 14.15 -4.84 1.61
C ILE A 92 12.84 -5.61 1.64
N ARG A 93 12.80 -6.85 1.14
CA ARG A 93 11.59 -7.67 0.97
C ARG A 93 10.70 -7.72 2.21
N ASN A 94 11.28 -7.94 3.40
CA ASN A 94 10.50 -8.04 4.63
C ASN A 94 9.82 -6.72 5.00
N ARG A 95 10.54 -5.60 4.88
CA ARG A 95 9.96 -4.28 5.10
C ARG A 95 8.91 -3.96 4.05
N SER A 96 9.18 -4.25 2.78
CA SER A 96 8.22 -4.09 1.68
C SER A 96 6.92 -4.85 1.94
N ARG A 97 6.99 -6.12 2.39
CA ARG A 97 5.81 -6.91 2.78
C ARG A 97 5.03 -6.24 3.90
N MET A 98 5.71 -5.74 4.94
CA MET A 98 5.04 -5.06 6.05
C MET A 98 4.34 -3.77 5.59
N LEU A 99 5.00 -2.97 4.75
CA LEU A 99 4.44 -1.74 4.19
C LEU A 99 3.24 -2.05 3.29
N PHE A 100 3.32 -3.09 2.46
CA PHE A 100 2.22 -3.49 1.58
C PHE A 100 1.02 -3.99 2.36
N ARG A 101 1.25 -4.76 3.42
CA ARG A 101 0.17 -5.16 4.32
C ARG A 101 -0.53 -3.95 4.93
N ALA A 102 0.22 -2.95 5.39
CA ALA A 102 -0.35 -1.73 5.96
C ALA A 102 -1.15 -0.95 4.91
N MET A 103 -0.58 -0.69 3.73
CA MET A 103 -1.29 0.03 2.67
C MET A 103 -2.55 -0.72 2.17
N ILE A 104 -2.51 -2.05 2.08
CA ILE A 104 -3.69 -2.85 1.72
C ILE A 104 -4.81 -2.70 2.76
N ASP A 105 -4.46 -2.48 4.02
CA ASP A 105 -5.39 -2.36 5.13
C ASP A 105 -5.88 -0.92 5.36
N ASP A 106 -5.05 0.09 5.06
CA ASP A 106 -5.28 1.49 5.44
C ASP A 106 -5.32 2.49 4.26
N ASP A 107 -4.49 2.29 3.23
CA ASP A 107 -4.33 3.25 2.13
C ASP A 107 -4.04 2.55 0.80
N PHE A 108 -5.12 2.11 0.16
CA PHE A 108 -5.06 1.43 -1.13
C PHE A 108 -4.56 2.33 -2.27
N VAL A 109 -4.68 3.66 -2.12
CA VAL A 109 -4.20 4.62 -3.11
C VAL A 109 -2.67 4.69 -3.06
N GLU A 110 -2.09 4.71 -1.86
CA GLU A 110 -0.64 4.66 -1.68
C GLU A 110 -0.05 3.35 -2.26
N LEU A 111 -0.72 2.22 -2.06
CA LEU A 111 -0.34 0.93 -2.66
C LEU A 111 -0.20 1.03 -4.18
N LEU A 112 -1.24 1.55 -4.85
CA LEU A 112 -1.23 1.74 -6.31
C LEU A 112 -0.13 2.71 -6.74
N GLY A 113 0.10 3.79 -5.97
CA GLY A 113 1.19 4.72 -6.22
C GLY A 113 2.55 4.01 -6.28
N VAL A 114 2.80 3.07 -5.36
CA VAL A 114 4.04 2.30 -5.35
C VAL A 114 4.11 1.35 -6.53
N LEU A 115 3.03 0.59 -6.80
CA LEU A 115 3.05 -0.44 -7.83
C LEU A 115 3.07 0.14 -9.24
N ASN A 116 2.51 1.32 -9.46
CA ASN A 116 2.64 2.05 -10.73
C ASN A 116 4.08 2.55 -10.94
N LEU A 117 4.75 2.96 -9.87
CA LEU A 117 6.15 3.39 -9.94
C LEU A 117 7.08 2.18 -10.18
N TYR A 118 6.85 1.08 -9.46
CA TYR A 118 7.69 -0.12 -9.51
C TYR A 118 6.84 -1.41 -9.54
N PRO A 119 6.34 -1.81 -10.72
CA PRO A 119 5.54 -3.02 -10.89
C PRO A 119 6.26 -4.31 -10.48
N VAL A 120 7.59 -4.28 -10.41
CA VAL A 120 8.44 -5.40 -9.97
C VAL A 120 8.10 -5.89 -8.55
N PHE A 121 7.48 -5.06 -7.70
CA PHE A 121 7.07 -5.46 -6.36
C PHE A 121 5.67 -6.07 -6.30
N PHE A 122 4.97 -6.21 -7.44
CA PHE A 122 3.59 -6.69 -7.48
C PHE A 122 3.40 -8.03 -6.77
N ASP A 123 4.32 -8.97 -6.90
CA ASP A 123 4.20 -10.31 -6.28
C ASP A 123 4.15 -10.23 -4.74
N LEU A 124 4.81 -9.24 -4.12
CA LEU A 124 4.71 -9.02 -2.69
C LEU A 124 3.34 -8.44 -2.31
N ALA A 125 2.80 -7.54 -3.14
CA ALA A 125 1.47 -6.96 -2.91
C ALA A 125 0.37 -8.01 -3.11
N TYR A 126 0.49 -8.84 -4.16
CA TYR A 126 -0.34 -10.00 -4.40
C TYR A 126 -0.38 -10.91 -3.17
N ASP A 127 0.79 -11.31 -2.65
CA ASP A 127 0.86 -12.19 -1.48
C ASP A 127 0.19 -11.58 -0.24
N GLN A 128 0.42 -10.28 0.00
CA GLN A 128 -0.23 -9.58 1.11
C GLN A 128 -1.73 -9.38 0.90
N MET A 129 -2.21 -9.30 -0.34
CA MET A 129 -3.65 -9.21 -0.65
C MET A 129 -4.38 -10.49 -0.22
N ILE A 130 -3.79 -11.65 -0.52
CA ILE A 130 -4.44 -12.94 -0.29
C ILE A 130 -4.25 -13.46 1.14
N HIS A 131 -3.06 -13.24 1.74
CA HIS A 131 -2.69 -13.80 3.04
C HIS A 131 -2.64 -12.75 4.16
N GLY A 132 -2.65 -11.45 3.83
CA GLY A 132 -2.63 -10.39 4.82
C GLY A 132 -3.86 -10.43 5.70
N ARG A 133 -3.64 -10.24 7.01
CA ARG A 133 -4.74 -10.05 7.96
C ARG A 133 -5.43 -8.71 7.69
N ILE A 134 -6.71 -8.64 8.04
CA ILE A 134 -7.49 -7.41 8.05
C ILE A 134 -7.51 -6.93 9.49
N TRP A 135 -6.99 -5.74 9.77
CA TRP A 135 -6.97 -5.19 11.14
C TRP A 135 -7.90 -3.99 11.28
N ASN A 136 -8.07 -3.24 10.20
CA ASN A 136 -8.86 -2.02 10.17
C ASN A 136 -10.15 -2.22 9.36
N GLU A 137 -11.19 -1.47 9.70
CA GLU A 137 -12.44 -1.36 8.91
C GLU A 137 -12.30 -0.27 7.84
N VAL A 138 -11.11 -0.16 7.24
CA VAL A 138 -10.87 0.73 6.11
C VAL A 138 -10.95 -0.10 4.84
N TYR A 139 -11.93 0.25 4.00
CA TYR A 139 -12.20 -0.48 2.77
C TYR A 139 -11.54 0.18 1.58
N ALA A 140 -11.04 -0.65 0.66
CA ALA A 140 -10.51 -0.20 -0.60
C ALA A 140 -11.59 0.54 -1.41
N ASN A 141 -11.24 1.71 -1.93
CA ASN A 141 -12.09 2.41 -2.87
C ASN A 141 -12.32 1.51 -4.12
N PRO A 142 -13.57 1.35 -4.60
CA PRO A 142 -13.88 0.55 -5.79
C PRO A 142 -13.06 0.88 -7.03
N VAL A 143 -12.71 2.14 -7.26
CA VAL A 143 -11.84 2.57 -8.37
C VAL A 143 -10.42 2.06 -8.16
N SER A 144 -9.85 2.24 -6.97
CA SER A 144 -8.50 1.74 -6.66
C SER A 144 -8.42 0.21 -6.72
N ALA A 145 -9.46 -0.49 -6.26
CA ALA A 145 -9.56 -1.94 -6.43
C ALA A 145 -9.62 -2.34 -7.91
N SER A 146 -10.31 -1.54 -8.73
CA SER A 146 -10.37 -1.74 -10.18
C SER A 146 -9.02 -1.51 -10.85
N ASP A 147 -8.31 -0.44 -10.50
CA ASP A 147 -6.97 -0.14 -10.99
C ASP A 147 -5.97 -1.24 -10.60
N PHE A 148 -6.10 -1.79 -9.39
CA PHE A 148 -5.26 -2.91 -8.94
C PHE A 148 -5.49 -4.17 -9.80
N LEU A 149 -6.73 -4.47 -10.18
CA LEU A 149 -7.05 -5.58 -11.09
C LEU A 149 -6.53 -5.33 -12.50
N THR A 150 -6.64 -4.10 -12.99
CA THR A 150 -6.05 -3.70 -14.28
C THR A 150 -4.53 -3.89 -14.27
N LEU A 151 -3.85 -3.51 -13.19
CA LEU A 151 -2.41 -3.72 -13.01
C LEU A 151 -2.03 -5.21 -12.89
N ALA A 152 -2.89 -6.01 -12.26
CA ALA A 152 -2.71 -7.45 -12.18
C ALA A 152 -2.76 -8.09 -13.57
N GLY A 153 -3.63 -7.60 -14.46
CA GLY A 153 -3.80 -8.11 -15.82
C GLY A 153 -4.11 -9.61 -15.79
N GLU A 154 -3.35 -10.39 -16.56
CA GLU A 154 -3.50 -11.85 -16.61
C GLU A 154 -3.21 -12.56 -15.28
N ARG A 155 -2.56 -11.88 -14.32
CA ARG A 155 -2.27 -12.43 -12.98
C ARG A 155 -3.46 -12.30 -12.02
N ALA A 156 -4.58 -11.72 -12.45
CA ALA A 156 -5.81 -11.61 -11.66
C ALA A 156 -6.54 -12.96 -11.53
N ASP A 157 -5.90 -13.92 -10.86
CA ASP A 157 -6.49 -15.23 -10.61
C ASP A 157 -7.58 -15.20 -9.54
N GLU A 158 -8.24 -16.34 -9.34
CA GLU A 158 -9.35 -16.49 -8.40
C GLU A 158 -8.94 -16.10 -6.97
N LYS A 159 -7.74 -16.47 -6.54
CA LYS A 159 -7.24 -16.17 -5.19
C LYS A 159 -7.10 -14.66 -4.99
N LEU A 160 -6.52 -13.96 -5.97
CA LEU A 160 -6.37 -12.51 -5.91
C LEU A 160 -7.73 -11.82 -5.89
N ILE A 161 -8.66 -12.26 -6.73
CA ILE A 161 -10.01 -11.72 -6.81
C ILE A 161 -10.73 -11.89 -5.46
N ILE A 162 -10.64 -13.06 -4.84
CA ILE A 162 -11.21 -13.29 -3.51
C ILE A 162 -10.55 -12.40 -2.45
N GLY A 163 -9.21 -12.32 -2.46
CA GLY A 163 -8.45 -11.46 -1.55
C GLY A 163 -8.86 -10.00 -1.65
N LEU A 164 -9.01 -9.48 -2.87
CA LEU A 164 -9.44 -8.11 -3.14
C LEU A 164 -10.88 -7.86 -2.71
N LYS A 165 -11.82 -8.77 -3.01
CA LYS A 165 -13.23 -8.62 -2.60
C LYS A 165 -13.38 -8.50 -1.09
N ARG A 166 -12.53 -9.17 -0.31
CA ARG A 166 -12.50 -9.05 1.15
C ARG A 166 -12.06 -7.66 1.64
N ARG A 167 -11.47 -6.83 0.78
CA ARG A 167 -11.07 -5.45 1.06
C ARG A 167 -12.12 -4.43 0.64
N LEU A 168 -13.20 -4.86 0.00
CA LEU A 168 -14.29 -4.00 -0.44
C LEU A 168 -15.33 -3.83 0.68
N GLN A 169 -16.02 -2.69 0.68
CA GLN A 169 -17.06 -2.36 1.67
C GLN A 169 -18.17 -3.43 1.66
N PRO A 170 -18.41 -4.16 2.76
CA PRO A 170 -19.56 -5.04 2.88
C PRO A 170 -20.84 -4.22 3.00
N LEU A 171 -21.95 -4.77 2.49
CA LEU A 171 -23.27 -4.12 2.50
C LEU A 171 -24.19 -4.63 3.63
N GLU A 172 -23.85 -5.74 4.27
CA GLU A 172 -24.71 -6.45 5.24
C GLU A 172 -25.19 -5.53 6.39
N ASP A 173 -24.29 -4.71 6.92
CA ASP A 173 -24.57 -3.81 8.06
C ASP A 173 -24.99 -2.39 7.65
N LEU A 174 -25.14 -2.13 6.34
CA LEU A 174 -25.52 -0.80 5.86
C LEU A 174 -27.04 -0.58 5.94
N SER A 175 -27.41 0.61 6.41
CA SER A 175 -28.81 1.07 6.34
C SER A 175 -29.26 1.28 4.90
N VAL A 176 -30.57 1.36 4.67
CA VAL A 176 -31.13 1.61 3.33
C VAL A 176 -30.58 2.89 2.70
N ASP A 177 -30.44 3.96 3.48
CA ASP A 177 -29.89 5.24 3.00
C ASP A 177 -28.38 5.15 2.73
N ALA A 178 -27.64 4.40 3.55
CA ALA A 178 -26.22 4.16 3.32
C ALA A 178 -25.99 3.32 2.04
N CYS A 179 -26.76 2.25 1.85
CA CYS A 179 -26.76 1.47 0.62
C CYS A 179 -27.11 2.31 -0.61
N LYS A 180 -28.12 3.18 -0.50
CA LYS A 180 -28.49 4.10 -1.59
C LYS A 180 -27.33 5.03 -1.95
N SER A 181 -26.74 5.65 -0.94
CA SER A 181 -25.59 6.55 -1.12
C SER A 181 -24.40 5.81 -1.74
N TYR A 182 -24.17 4.57 -1.33
CA TYR A 182 -23.09 3.74 -1.85
C TYR A 182 -23.34 3.31 -3.31
N MET A 183 -24.57 2.97 -3.68
CA MET A 183 -24.93 2.71 -5.07
C MET A 183 -24.79 3.97 -5.94
N ASP A 184 -25.23 5.15 -5.44
CA ASP A 184 -25.05 6.43 -6.13
C ASP A 184 -23.55 6.70 -6.39
N LEU A 185 -22.69 6.43 -5.40
CA LEU A 185 -21.24 6.50 -5.54
C LEU A 185 -20.74 5.56 -6.65
N LEU A 186 -21.11 4.29 -6.63
CA LEU A 186 -20.69 3.30 -7.64
C LEU A 186 -21.15 3.68 -9.05
N GLU A 187 -22.40 4.13 -9.21
CA GLU A 187 -22.94 4.57 -10.50
C GLU A 187 -22.21 5.79 -11.04
N SER A 188 -21.85 6.76 -10.18
CA SER A 188 -21.13 7.97 -10.58
C SER A 188 -19.75 7.69 -11.19
N GLN A 189 -19.18 6.52 -10.88
CA GLN A 189 -17.85 6.10 -11.32
C GLN A 189 -17.87 4.78 -12.11
N VAL A 190 -19.04 4.30 -12.54
CA VAL A 190 -19.23 2.98 -13.13
C VAL A 190 -18.32 2.70 -14.32
N GLN A 191 -18.01 3.72 -15.12
CA GLN A 191 -17.14 3.58 -16.29
C GLN A 191 -15.67 3.29 -15.93
N LYS A 192 -15.26 3.59 -14.70
CA LYS A 192 -13.92 3.33 -14.17
C LYS A 192 -13.82 2.00 -13.43
N LEU A 193 -14.96 1.31 -13.21
CA LEU A 193 -14.98 0.09 -12.44
C LEU A 193 -14.66 -1.11 -13.31
N HIS A 194 -13.74 -1.95 -12.82
CA HIS A 194 -13.42 -3.22 -13.42
C HIS A 194 -14.62 -4.17 -13.31
N THR A 195 -14.84 -5.01 -14.33
CA THR A 195 -15.98 -5.94 -14.41
C THR A 195 -16.14 -6.79 -13.15
N VAL A 196 -15.04 -7.25 -12.56
CA VAL A 196 -15.05 -8.03 -11.30
C VAL A 196 -15.66 -7.25 -10.13
N VAL A 197 -15.35 -5.95 -10.02
CA VAL A 197 -15.88 -5.07 -8.95
C VAL A 197 -17.36 -4.77 -9.20
N LYS A 198 -17.73 -4.47 -10.45
CA LYS A 198 -19.13 -4.30 -10.86
C LYS A 198 -19.99 -5.52 -10.50
N MET A 199 -19.53 -6.71 -10.90
CA MET A 199 -20.23 -7.96 -10.64
C MET A 199 -20.29 -8.28 -9.14
N HIS A 200 -19.20 -8.05 -8.40
CA HIS A 200 -19.22 -8.23 -6.94
C HIS A 200 -20.32 -7.41 -6.28
N TYR A 201 -20.37 -6.10 -6.54
CA TYR A 201 -21.38 -5.25 -5.92
C TYR A 201 -22.79 -5.56 -6.42
N ALA A 202 -22.96 -5.90 -7.70
CA ALA A 202 -24.26 -6.35 -8.21
C ALA A 202 -24.79 -7.54 -7.39
N ASP A 203 -23.95 -8.54 -7.14
CA ASP A 203 -24.31 -9.73 -6.37
C ASP A 203 -24.53 -9.40 -4.88
N GLU A 204 -23.70 -8.54 -4.28
CA GLU A 204 -23.87 -8.11 -2.89
C GLU A 204 -25.17 -7.31 -2.68
N PHE A 205 -25.53 -6.42 -3.61
CA PHE A 205 -26.81 -5.71 -3.54
C PHE A 205 -28.00 -6.65 -3.73
N GLU A 206 -27.90 -7.68 -4.58
CA GLU A 206 -28.96 -8.70 -4.71
C GLU A 206 -29.17 -9.45 -3.40
N LYS A 207 -28.08 -9.87 -2.74
CA LYS A 207 -28.15 -10.50 -1.40
C LYS A 207 -28.77 -9.55 -0.37
N TRP A 208 -28.34 -8.29 -0.35
CA TRP A 208 -28.85 -7.28 0.57
C TRP A 208 -30.35 -7.03 0.38
N ILE A 209 -30.85 -6.93 -0.86
CA ILE A 209 -32.28 -6.77 -1.16
C ILE A 209 -33.11 -8.00 -0.75
N ALA A 210 -32.55 -9.19 -0.89
CA ALA A 210 -33.20 -10.43 -0.48
C ALA A 210 -33.35 -10.50 1.05
N ALA A 211 -32.32 -10.06 1.79
CA ALA A 211 -32.32 -10.02 3.25
C ALA A 211 -33.13 -8.85 3.84
N THR A 212 -33.25 -7.73 3.12
CA THR A 212 -33.89 -6.51 3.63
C THR A 212 -35.40 -6.49 3.35
N ALA A 213 -36.17 -6.06 4.36
CA ALA A 213 -37.62 -5.84 4.27
C ALA A 213 -37.95 -4.56 3.48
N LEU A 214 -37.75 -4.58 2.16
CA LEU A 214 -38.10 -3.49 1.25
C LEU A 214 -39.48 -3.69 0.63
N HIS A 215 -40.16 -2.58 0.34
CA HIS A 215 -41.42 -2.59 -0.42
C HIS A 215 -41.18 -3.14 -1.84
N PRO A 216 -42.11 -3.90 -2.46
CA PRO A 216 -41.92 -4.48 -3.80
C PRO A 216 -41.47 -3.48 -4.88
N LEU A 217 -42.03 -2.27 -4.89
CA LEU A 217 -41.62 -1.22 -5.84
C LEU A 217 -40.17 -0.75 -5.62
N GLN A 218 -39.69 -0.72 -4.37
CA GLN A 218 -38.29 -0.40 -4.09
C GLN A 218 -37.36 -1.50 -4.61
N LYS A 219 -37.75 -2.77 -4.45
CA LYS A 219 -36.98 -3.90 -5.00
C LYS A 219 -36.85 -3.83 -6.53
N ILE A 220 -37.92 -3.45 -7.23
CA ILE A 220 -37.89 -3.24 -8.69
C ILE A 220 -36.92 -2.12 -9.08
N LEU A 221 -36.97 -0.98 -8.37
CA LEU A 221 -36.06 0.14 -8.64
C LEU A 221 -34.61 -0.28 -8.42
N TRP A 222 -34.32 -0.98 -7.32
CA TRP A 222 -32.98 -1.50 -7.04
C TRP A 222 -32.50 -2.48 -8.10
N GLN A 223 -33.35 -3.41 -8.57
CA GLN A 223 -32.97 -4.36 -9.61
C GLN A 223 -32.56 -3.64 -10.90
N LYS A 224 -33.25 -2.55 -11.26
CA LYS A 224 -32.88 -1.74 -12.43
C LYS A 224 -31.47 -1.16 -12.28
N ARG A 225 -31.16 -0.61 -11.10
CA ARG A 225 -29.83 -0.04 -10.78
C ARG A 225 -28.73 -1.10 -10.81
N ILE A 226 -28.96 -2.26 -10.20
CA ILE A 226 -28.06 -3.41 -10.23
C ILE A 226 -27.76 -3.83 -11.67
N ASN A 227 -28.79 -3.92 -12.51
CA ASN A 227 -28.61 -4.28 -13.92
C ASN A 227 -27.76 -3.24 -14.66
N SER A 228 -27.97 -1.94 -14.42
CA SER A 228 -27.13 -0.89 -14.99
C SER A 228 -25.68 -0.96 -14.48
N LEU A 229 -25.44 -1.38 -13.24
CA LEU A 229 -24.08 -1.60 -12.73
C LEU A 229 -23.35 -2.74 -13.46
N ARG A 230 -24.07 -3.78 -13.88
CA ARG A 230 -23.53 -4.92 -14.64
C ARG A 230 -23.17 -4.58 -16.08
N GLU A 231 -23.75 -3.52 -16.65
CA GLU A 231 -23.52 -3.16 -18.04
C GLU A 231 -22.03 -2.86 -18.30
N ARG A 232 -21.49 -3.54 -19.33
CA ARG A 232 -20.14 -3.29 -19.80
C ARG A 232 -20.10 -1.91 -20.42
N SER A 233 -19.25 -1.06 -19.87
CA SER A 233 -18.71 0.09 -20.57
C SER A 233 -18.31 -0.39 -21.97
N HIS A 234 -18.93 0.15 -23.01
CA HIS A 234 -18.48 -0.11 -24.37
C HIS A 234 -17.10 0.53 -24.48
N ASP A 235 -16.08 -0.29 -24.72
CA ASP A 235 -14.72 0.13 -25.03
C ASP A 235 -14.70 1.07 -26.25
#